data_AF-A0A395UJQ2-F1
#
_entry.id   AF-A0A395UJQ2-F1
#
_cell.length_a   1.000
_cell.length_b   1.000
_cell.length_c   1.000
_cell.angle_alpha   90.00
_cell.angle_beta   90.00
_cell.angle_gamma   90.00
#
_symmetry.space_group_name_H-M   'P 1'
#
loop_
_entity.id
_entity.type
_entity.pdbx_description
1 polymer ?
#
loop_
_entity_poly.entity_id
_entity_poly.type
_entity_poly.pdbx_seq_one_letter_code
_entity_poly.pdbx_strand_id
1 'polypeptide(L)'
;MDKKTITASTEYIAACGLYCGACRKYLNGKCPGCKQNEKATWCKIRQCCIEKEIHSCADCTMNVKDCKIHNNVIGKVFAFLFNSDRAACISYIKINGYKTFAEEMTKRKAQTMRKR
;
A
#
# COMPACT_ATOMS: atom_id res chain seq x y z
N MET A 1 -19.83 -14.38 6.38
CA MET A 1 -18.75 -13.38 6.58
C MET A 1 -19.22 -12.08 5.97
N ASP A 2 -19.46 -11.09 6.81
CA ASP A 2 -19.95 -9.79 6.35
C ASP A 2 -18.88 -9.09 5.51
N LYS A 3 -19.26 -8.65 4.31
CA LYS A 3 -18.38 -7.90 3.42
C LYS A 3 -18.14 -6.52 4.04
N LYS A 4 -16.87 -6.19 4.27
CA LYS A 4 -16.49 -4.82 4.65
C LYS A 4 -16.80 -3.87 3.49
N THR A 5 -17.14 -2.64 3.81
CA THR A 5 -17.26 -1.56 2.82
C THR A 5 -15.93 -0.81 2.70
N ILE A 6 -15.69 -0.22 1.52
CA ILE A 6 -14.53 0.64 1.30
C ILE A 6 -14.75 1.93 2.09
N THR A 7 -13.85 2.24 3.01
CA THR A 7 -13.97 3.39 3.93
C THR A 7 -12.65 4.13 4.00
N ALA A 8 -12.70 5.46 3.78
CA ALA A 8 -11.51 6.31 3.82
C ALA A 8 -10.90 6.29 5.23
N SER A 9 -9.73 5.67 5.35
CA SER A 9 -8.97 5.57 6.59
C SER A 9 -7.50 5.36 6.28
N THR A 10 -6.66 6.12 6.97
CA THR A 10 -5.20 6.03 6.86
C THR A 10 -4.67 4.70 7.40
N GLU A 11 -5.43 4.02 8.25
CA GLU A 11 -5.09 2.71 8.79
C GLU A 11 -5.09 1.61 7.73
N TYR A 12 -5.76 1.85 6.60
CA TYR A 12 -5.80 0.92 5.49
C TYR A 12 -4.76 1.22 4.41
N ILE A 13 -3.83 2.14 4.66
CA ILE A 13 -2.68 2.36 3.78
C ILE A 13 -1.57 1.38 4.16
N ALA A 14 -1.12 0.60 3.19
CA ALA A 14 -0.07 -0.38 3.37
C ALA A 14 1.31 0.27 3.36
N ALA A 15 2.28 -0.41 3.99
CA ALA A 15 3.68 0.01 4.03
C ALA A 15 4.26 0.33 2.63
N CYS A 16 3.82 -0.40 1.59
CA CYS A 16 4.28 -0.19 0.22
C CYS A 16 3.53 0.89 -0.58
N GLY A 17 2.56 1.58 0.03
CA GLY A 17 1.72 2.61 -0.59
C GLY A 17 0.41 2.12 -1.19
N LEU A 18 0.11 0.81 -1.17
CA LEU A 18 -1.18 0.30 -1.63
C LEU A 18 -2.30 0.58 -0.62
N TYR A 19 -3.53 0.67 -1.09
CA TYR A 19 -4.70 0.87 -0.25
C TYR A 19 -5.46 -0.44 0.02
N CYS A 20 -5.25 -1.02 1.20
CA CYS A 20 -5.94 -2.22 1.66
C CYS A 20 -7.45 -2.02 1.79
N GLY A 21 -7.93 -0.79 1.99
CA GLY A 21 -9.36 -0.48 2.14
C GLY A 21 -10.18 -0.82 0.89
N ALA A 22 -9.52 -0.88 -0.28
CA ALA A 22 -10.11 -1.34 -1.53
C ALA A 22 -9.66 -2.76 -1.93
N CYS A 23 -8.98 -3.49 -1.04
CA CYS A 23 -8.46 -4.82 -1.33
C CYS A 23 -9.52 -5.90 -1.25
N ARG A 24 -9.74 -6.67 -2.33
CA ARG A 24 -10.74 -7.74 -2.38
C ARG A 24 -10.60 -8.75 -1.23
N LYS A 25 -9.36 -9.15 -0.89
CA LYS A 25 -9.12 -10.10 0.22
C LYS A 25 -9.45 -9.47 1.57
N TYR A 26 -9.11 -8.19 1.76
CA TYR A 26 -9.46 -7.44 2.98
C TYR A 26 -10.97 -7.29 3.13
N LEU A 27 -11.64 -6.86 2.06
CA LEU A 27 -13.09 -6.64 2.02
C LEU A 27 -13.90 -7.93 2.29
N ASN A 28 -13.39 -9.07 1.84
CA ASN A 28 -14.01 -10.38 2.08
C ASN A 28 -13.56 -11.02 3.41
N GLY A 29 -12.84 -10.31 4.28
CA GLY A 29 -12.36 -10.83 5.57
C GLY A 29 -11.30 -11.93 5.48
N LYS A 30 -10.72 -12.16 4.29
CA LYS A 30 -9.67 -13.18 4.05
C LYS A 30 -8.25 -12.66 4.33
N CYS A 31 -8.11 -11.38 4.66
CA CYS A 31 -6.84 -10.74 4.97
C CYS A 31 -7.08 -9.63 6.01
N PRO A 32 -6.25 -9.53 7.07
CA PRO A 32 -6.42 -8.50 8.09
C PRO A 32 -5.99 -7.09 7.62
N GLY A 33 -5.31 -6.98 6.47
CA GLY A 33 -4.72 -5.73 5.99
C GLY A 33 -3.24 -5.61 6.36
N CYS A 34 -2.51 -4.70 5.71
CA CYS A 34 -1.04 -4.69 5.79
C CYS A 34 -0.49 -4.52 7.21
N LYS A 35 -1.04 -3.59 8.00
CA LYS A 35 -0.56 -3.31 9.37
C LYS A 35 -0.71 -4.53 10.29
N GLN A 36 -1.89 -5.15 10.27
CA GLN A 36 -2.28 -6.27 11.14
C GLN A 36 -1.85 -7.65 10.62
N ASN A 37 -1.18 -7.75 9.47
CA ASN A 37 -0.79 -9.04 8.90
C ASN A 37 0.56 -9.53 9.45
N GLU A 38 0.57 -9.92 10.73
CA GLU A 38 1.76 -10.46 11.41
C GLU A 38 2.31 -11.73 10.74
N LYS A 39 1.42 -12.53 10.13
CA LYS A 39 1.79 -13.74 9.37
C LYS A 39 2.53 -13.44 8.07
N ALA A 40 2.56 -12.19 7.59
CA ALA A 40 3.29 -11.80 6.38
C ALA A 40 4.78 -11.54 6.66
N THR A 41 5.46 -12.49 7.30
CA THR A 41 6.91 -12.45 7.62
C THR A 41 7.79 -12.42 6.37
N TRP A 42 7.25 -12.78 5.21
CA TRP A 42 7.95 -12.70 3.93
C TRP A 42 7.96 -11.28 3.32
N CYS A 43 7.14 -10.35 3.83
CA CYS A 43 7.01 -9.00 3.27
C CYS A 43 8.09 -8.06 3.80
N LYS A 44 9.24 -8.04 3.13
CA LYS A 44 10.41 -7.21 3.49
C LYS A 44 10.10 -5.70 3.60
N ILE A 45 9.17 -5.19 2.81
CA ILE A 45 8.78 -3.77 2.87
C ILE A 45 8.09 -3.45 4.21
N ARG A 46 7.20 -4.33 4.66
CA ARG A 46 6.50 -4.17 5.95
C ARG A 46 7.50 -4.23 7.11
N GLN A 47 8.39 -5.23 7.10
CA GLN A 47 9.45 -5.36 8.11
C GLN A 47 10.33 -4.12 8.16
N CYS A 48 10.79 -3.64 7.01
CA CYS A 48 11.61 -2.44 6.94
C CYS A 48 10.91 -1.18 7.48
N CYS A 49 9.60 -1.03 7.27
CA CYS A 49 8.86 0.10 7.85
C CYS A 49 8.69 -0.03 9.37
N ILE A 50 8.46 -1.25 9.88
CA ILE A 50 8.39 -1.53 11.32
C ILE A 50 9.72 -1.22 11.99
N GLU A 51 10.83 -1.73 11.45
CA GLU A 51 12.19 -1.50 11.97
C GLU A 51 12.60 -0.02 11.98
N LYS A 52 12.07 0.75 11.02
CA LYS A 52 12.30 2.20 10.92
C LYS A 52 11.27 3.04 11.68
N GLU A 53 10.29 2.40 12.31
CA GLU A 53 9.18 3.05 13.02
C GLU A 53 8.41 4.06 12.15
N ILE A 54 8.25 3.75 10.86
CA ILE A 54 7.50 4.55 9.90
C ILE A 54 6.21 3.87 9.46
N HIS A 55 5.19 4.66 9.12
CA HIS A 55 3.89 4.13 8.73
C HIS A 55 3.94 3.49 7.33
N SER A 56 4.61 4.18 6.40
CA SER A 56 4.85 3.63 5.06
C SER A 56 6.14 4.14 4.44
N CYS A 57 6.51 3.58 3.29
CA CYS A 57 7.63 4.10 2.50
C CYS A 57 7.46 5.58 2.08
N ALA A 58 6.29 6.19 2.27
CA ALA A 58 6.09 7.62 2.08
C ALA A 58 6.77 8.47 3.15
N ASP A 59 7.03 7.93 4.34
CA ASP A 59 7.77 8.65 5.39
C ASP A 59 9.28 8.41 5.29
N CYS A 60 9.71 7.51 4.39
CA CYS A 60 11.11 7.23 4.18
C CYS A 60 11.79 8.39 3.44
N THR A 61 12.98 8.79 3.92
CA THR A 61 13.83 9.80 3.29
C THR A 61 14.39 9.33 1.95
N MET A 62 14.60 8.03 1.78
CA MET A 62 15.04 7.43 0.52
C MET A 62 13.94 7.48 -0.55
N ASN A 63 14.33 7.82 -1.77
CA ASN A 63 13.44 7.67 -2.93
C ASN A 63 13.20 6.17 -3.20
N VAL A 64 11.93 5.78 -3.26
CA VAL A 64 11.55 4.37 -3.44
C VAL A 64 11.98 3.79 -4.78
N LYS A 65 12.25 4.62 -5.80
CA LYS A 65 12.81 4.16 -7.08
C LYS A 65 14.23 3.63 -6.94
N ASP A 66 14.98 4.14 -5.97
CA ASP A 66 16.37 3.74 -5.70
C ASP A 66 16.44 2.66 -4.60
N CYS A 67 15.34 2.43 -3.89
CA CYS A 67 15.25 1.46 -2.81
C CYS A 67 15.09 0.02 -3.35
N LYS A 68 16.11 -0.83 -3.16
CA LYS A 68 16.07 -2.25 -3.55
C LYS A 68 14.99 -3.07 -2.84
N ILE A 69 14.54 -2.66 -1.66
CA ILE A 69 13.47 -3.34 -0.90
C ILE A 69 12.11 -3.03 -1.53
N HIS A 70 11.84 -1.78 -1.91
CA HIS A 70 10.57 -1.38 -2.52
C HIS A 70 10.54 -1.68 -4.03
N ASN A 71 11.56 -1.26 -4.75
CA ASN A 71 11.77 -1.45 -6.18
C ASN A 71 12.50 -2.77 -6.49
N ASN A 72 11.92 -3.89 -6.02
CA ASN A 72 12.42 -5.23 -6.27
C ASN A 72 11.79 -5.87 -7.53
N VAL A 73 12.44 -6.91 -8.07
CA VAL A 73 12.02 -7.60 -9.31
C VAL A 73 10.61 -8.20 -9.19
N ILE A 74 10.32 -8.89 -8.08
CA ILE A 74 9.00 -9.49 -7.82
C ILE A 74 7.90 -8.42 -7.85
N GLY A 75 8.19 -7.27 -7.25
CA GLY A 75 7.33 -6.11 -7.23
C GLY A 75 7.11 -5.50 -8.61
N LYS A 76 8.10 -5.53 -9.50
CA LYS A 76 7.94 -5.09 -10.91
C LYS A 76 7.04 -6.04 -11.70
N VAL A 77 7.18 -7.35 -11.49
CA VAL A 77 6.30 -8.37 -12.12
C VAL A 77 4.85 -8.18 -11.69
N PHE A 78 4.58 -8.07 -10.38
CA PHE A 78 3.22 -7.83 -9.88
C PHE A 78 2.68 -6.45 -10.29
N ALA A 79 3.54 -5.44 -10.37
CA ALA A 79 3.15 -4.12 -10.86
C ALA A 79 2.67 -4.16 -12.32
N PHE A 80 3.27 -5.01 -13.16
CA PHE A 80 2.81 -5.24 -14.53
C PHE A 80 1.48 -6.02 -14.56
N LEU A 81 1.43 -7.19 -13.92
CA LEU A 81 0.24 -8.06 -13.91
C LEU A 81 -1.03 -7.38 -13.38
N PHE A 82 -0.89 -6.53 -12.37
CA PHE A 82 -2.03 -5.87 -11.72
C PHE A 82 -2.23 -4.42 -12.15
N ASN A 83 -1.51 -3.95 -13.18
CA ASN A 83 -1.46 -2.54 -13.59
C ASN A 83 -1.38 -1.59 -12.38
N SER A 84 -0.38 -1.83 -11.53
CA SER A 84 -0.23 -1.17 -10.24
C SER A 84 1.04 -0.33 -10.20
N ASP A 85 0.91 0.92 -9.77
CA ASP A 85 2.03 1.82 -9.58
C ASP A 85 2.20 2.21 -8.11
N ARG A 86 2.91 1.35 -7.37
CA ARG A 86 3.25 1.60 -5.96
C ARG A 86 4.09 2.85 -5.79
N ALA A 87 4.98 3.17 -6.73
CA ALA A 87 5.82 4.35 -6.62
C ALA A 87 4.98 5.63 -6.77
N ALA A 88 4.03 5.65 -7.71
CA ALA A 88 3.08 6.75 -7.84
C ALA A 88 2.20 6.90 -6.61
N CYS A 89 1.75 5.81 -5.97
CA CYS A 89 1.03 5.92 -4.69
C CYS A 89 1.90 6.58 -3.60
N ILE A 90 3.16 6.15 -3.45
CA ILE A 90 4.08 6.74 -2.48
C ILE A 90 4.29 8.24 -2.76
N SER A 91 4.54 8.61 -4.02
CA SER A 91 4.67 10.02 -4.41
C SER A 91 3.40 10.81 -4.11
N TYR A 92 2.22 10.24 -4.37
CA TYR A 92 0.95 10.90 -4.07
C TYR A 92 0.79 11.14 -2.57
N ILE A 93 1.11 10.17 -1.72
CA ILE A 93 1.06 10.31 -0.25
C ILE A 93 2.04 11.38 0.21
N LYS A 94 3.28 11.41 -0.33
CA LYS A 94 4.28 12.43 0.01
C LYS A 94 3.81 13.86 -0.33
N ILE A 95 3.09 14.03 -1.44
CA ILE A 95 2.64 15.35 -1.91
C ILE A 95 1.35 15.80 -1.24
N ASN A 96 0.38 14.88 -1.07
CA ASN A 96 -0.99 15.23 -0.68
C ASN A 96 -1.37 14.76 0.73
N GLY A 97 -0.53 13.94 1.36
CA GLY A 97 -0.79 13.35 2.67
C GLY A 97 -1.64 12.07 2.62
N TYR A 98 -1.59 11.33 3.73
CA TYR A 98 -2.27 10.04 3.88
C TYR A 98 -3.80 10.15 3.79
N LYS A 99 -4.39 11.20 4.39
CA LYS A 99 -5.84 11.38 4.42
C LYS A 99 -6.40 11.52 3.00
N THR A 100 -5.84 12.43 2.21
CA THR A 100 -6.24 12.66 0.82
C THR A 100 -6.02 11.41 -0.04
N PHE A 101 -4.93 10.67 0.18
CA PHE A 101 -4.74 9.40 -0.52
C PHE A 101 -5.83 8.36 -0.20
N ALA A 102 -6.20 8.20 1.07
CA ALA A 102 -7.26 7.26 1.47
C ALA A 102 -8.63 7.65 0.89
N GLU A 103 -8.96 8.94 0.89
CA GLU A 103 -10.17 9.48 0.27
C GLU A 103 -10.19 9.21 -1.24
N GLU A 104 -9.09 9.50 -1.93
CA GLU A 104 -8.98 9.32 -3.37
C GLU A 104 -9.08 7.86 -3.78
N MET A 105 -8.41 6.96 -3.06
CA MET A 105 -8.48 5.51 -3.32
C MET A 105 -9.88 4.95 -3.02
N THR A 106 -10.56 5.48 -1.99
CA THR A 106 -11.95 5.14 -1.69
C THR A 106 -12.89 5.59 -2.79
N LYS A 107 -12.78 6.84 -3.24
CA LYS A 107 -13.57 7.40 -4.35
C LYS A 107 -13.41 6.60 -5.63
N ARG A 108 -12.17 6.21 -5.95
CA ARG A 108 -11.83 5.37 -7.12
C ARG A 108 -12.20 3.89 -6.95
N LYS A 109 -12.51 3.45 -5.73
CA LYS A 109 -12.65 2.04 -5.36
C LYS A 109 -11.44 1.20 -5.81
N ALA A 110 -10.24 1.76 -5.66
CA ALA A 110 -9.00 1.21 -6.20
C ALA A 110 -7.93 1.03 -5.12
N GLN A 111 -7.10 -0.01 -5.27
CA GLN A 111 -5.99 -0.28 -4.34
C GLN A 111 -4.72 0.50 -4.69
N THR A 112 -4.64 1.03 -5.91
CA THR A 112 -3.40 1.54 -6.49
C THR A 112 -3.70 2.56 -7.59
N MET A 113 -2.74 3.46 -7.82
CA MET A 113 -2.68 4.23 -9.05
C MET A 113 -2.33 3.29 -10.20
N ARG A 114 -2.94 3.49 -11.38
CA ARG A 114 -2.62 2.70 -12.58
C ARG A 114 -1.37 3.23 -13.25
N LYS A 115 -0.58 2.35 -13.87
CA LYS A 115 0.47 2.78 -14.79
C LYS A 115 -0.21 3.40 -16.01
N ARG A 116 0.22 4.61 -16.39
CA ARG A 116 -0.17 5.23 -17.65
C ARG A 116 0.55 4.56 -18.81
#